data_AF-M6VYL0-F1
#
_entry.id   AF-M6VYL0-F1
#
_cell.length_a   1.000
_cell.length_b   1.000
_cell.length_c   1.000
_cell.angle_alpha   90.00
_cell.angle_beta   90.00
_cell.angle_gamma   90.00
#
_symmetry.space_group_name_H-M   'P 1'
#
loop_
_entity.id
_entity.type
_entity.pdbx_description
1 polymer ?
#
loop_
_entity_poly.entity_id
_entity_poly.type
_entity_poly.pdbx_seq_one_letter_code
_entity_poly.pdbx_strand_id
1 'polypeptide(L)'
;MSQEITLGNIKIGGNNPVFIIAEAGLNHGGDLDLALRMIDEAADAKASAIKFQAYNSEERFGENKEAVSLVKPAEFRKKRIFIIKRKGSKEKYSFF
;
A
#
# COMPACT_ATOMS: atom_id res chain seq x y z
N MET A 1 -21.78 -8.87 -17.13
CA MET A 1 -20.32 -8.71 -16.90
C MET A 1 -20.06 -7.29 -16.47
N SER A 2 -19.12 -7.05 -15.56
CA SER A 2 -18.71 -5.68 -15.17
C SER A 2 -17.90 -5.02 -16.30
N GLN A 3 -17.83 -3.68 -16.28
CA GLN A 3 -16.94 -2.93 -17.15
C GLN A 3 -15.47 -3.22 -16.81
N GLU A 4 -14.62 -3.30 -17.83
CA GLU A 4 -13.18 -3.54 -17.69
C GLU A 4 -12.41 -2.23 -17.46
N ILE A 5 -11.43 -2.27 -16.55
CA ILE A 5 -10.43 -1.21 -16.35
C ILE A 5 -9.04 -1.79 -16.64
N THR A 6 -8.22 -1.03 -17.37
CA THR A 6 -6.81 -1.39 -17.62
C THR A 6 -5.88 -0.53 -16.75
N LEU A 7 -5.08 -1.18 -15.92
CA LEU A 7 -4.04 -0.57 -15.08
C LEU A 7 -2.67 -1.06 -15.56
N GLY A 8 -1.97 -0.25 -16.37
CA GLY A 8 -0.74 -0.67 -17.03
C GLY A 8 -1.01 -1.87 -17.94
N ASN A 9 -0.45 -3.03 -17.60
CA ASN A 9 -0.65 -4.29 -18.35
C ASN A 9 -1.70 -5.21 -17.70
N ILE A 10 -2.38 -4.77 -16.64
CA ILE A 10 -3.34 -5.58 -15.87
C ILE A 10 -4.76 -5.15 -16.23
N LYS A 11 -5.65 -6.11 -16.44
CA LYS A 11 -7.09 -5.91 -16.69
C LYS A 11 -7.90 -6.33 -15.47
N ILE A 12 -8.83 -5.49 -15.03
CA ILE A 12 -9.66 -5.70 -13.85
C ILE A 12 -11.13 -5.63 -14.27
N GLY A 13 -11.96 -6.57 -13.79
CA GLY A 13 -13.38 -6.68 -14.16
C GLY A 13 -13.63 -7.61 -15.35
N GLY A 14 -14.88 -7.68 -15.82
CA GLY A 14 -15.27 -8.59 -16.89
C GLY A 14 -15.05 -10.06 -16.52
N ASN A 15 -14.33 -10.79 -17.37
CA ASN A 15 -13.94 -12.20 -17.18
C ASN A 15 -12.46 -12.37 -16.79
N ASN A 16 -11.78 -11.30 -16.40
CA ASN A 16 -10.37 -11.37 -16.00
C ASN A 16 -10.23 -12.00 -14.59
N PRO A 17 -9.05 -12.52 -14.22
CA PRO A 17 -8.79 -13.02 -12.88
C PRO A 17 -9.10 -11.98 -11.79
N VAL A 18 -9.44 -12.45 -10.59
CA VAL A 18 -9.65 -11.58 -9.43
C VAL A 18 -8.35 -10.81 -9.13
N PHE A 19 -8.47 -9.49 -9.00
CA PHE A 19 -7.36 -8.63 -8.63
C PHE A 19 -7.23 -8.57 -7.10
N ILE A 20 -6.14 -9.13 -6.57
CA ILE A 20 -5.94 -9.28 -5.12
C ILE A 20 -4.99 -8.18 -4.63
N ILE A 21 -5.41 -7.43 -3.61
CA ILE A 21 -4.63 -6.34 -3.03
C ILE A 21 -4.22 -6.74 -1.61
N ALA A 22 -2.91 -6.85 -1.38
CA ALA A 22 -2.36 -6.97 -0.03
C ALA A 22 -2.38 -5.58 0.64
N GLU A 23 -3.26 -5.38 1.62
CA GLU A 23 -3.32 -4.12 2.37
C GLU A 23 -2.26 -4.12 3.48
N ALA A 24 -1.15 -3.38 3.26
CA ALA A 24 -0.16 -3.16 4.31
C ALA A 24 -0.68 -2.17 5.37
N GLY A 25 -1.49 -1.20 4.93
CA GLY A 25 -2.16 -0.26 5.83
C GLY A 25 -1.18 0.51 6.71
N LEU A 26 -1.34 0.36 8.02
CA LEU A 26 -0.45 0.92 9.06
C LEU A 26 0.35 -0.16 9.80
N ASN A 27 0.26 -1.43 9.37
CA ASN A 27 0.79 -2.58 10.11
C ASN A 27 2.33 -2.59 10.22
N HIS A 28 3.01 -1.82 9.39
CA HIS A 28 4.44 -1.61 9.49
C HIS A 28 4.84 -0.71 10.68
N GLY A 29 3.89 -0.01 11.32
CA GLY A 29 4.14 0.77 12.54
C GLY A 29 5.17 1.91 12.40
N GLY A 30 5.55 2.25 11.17
CA GLY A 30 6.61 3.23 10.88
C GLY A 30 8.00 2.63 10.65
N ASP A 31 8.13 1.30 10.74
CA ASP A 31 9.35 0.57 10.41
C ASP A 31 9.46 0.40 8.88
N LEU A 32 10.54 0.97 8.31
CA LEU A 32 10.79 0.91 6.87
C LEU A 32 11.23 -0.49 6.44
N ASP A 33 12.04 -1.19 7.24
CA ASP A 33 12.56 -2.51 6.89
C ASP A 33 11.44 -3.56 6.95
N LEU A 34 10.53 -3.43 7.92
CA LEU A 34 9.29 -4.20 7.93
C LEU A 34 8.42 -3.89 6.70
N ALA A 35 8.21 -2.62 6.36
CA ALA A 35 7.44 -2.24 5.17
C ALA A 35 8.04 -2.82 3.87
N LEU A 36 9.37 -2.85 3.75
CA LEU A 36 10.05 -3.46 2.59
C LEU A 36 9.89 -4.98 2.55
N ARG A 37 10.00 -5.67 3.70
CA ARG A 37 9.72 -7.11 3.79
C ARG A 37 8.28 -7.47 3.43
N MET A 38 7.32 -6.64 3.84
CA MET A 38 5.91 -6.84 3.46
C MET A 38 5.70 -6.81 1.94
N ILE A 39 6.49 -6.00 1.20
CA ILE A 39 6.46 -6.00 -0.27
C ILE A 39 6.96 -7.34 -0.82
N ASP A 40 8.06 -7.85 -0.27
CA ASP A 40 8.63 -9.14 -0.68
C ASP A 40 7.65 -10.28 -0.40
N GLU A 41 7.03 -10.32 0.78
CA GLU A 41 6.05 -11.35 1.15
C GLU A 41 4.77 -11.27 0.31
N ALA A 42 4.27 -10.07 0.00
CA ALA A 42 3.12 -9.90 -0.88
C ALA A 42 3.42 -10.39 -2.32
N ALA A 43 4.66 -10.18 -2.77
CA ALA A 43 5.13 -10.68 -4.06
C ALA A 43 5.19 -12.21 -4.08
N ASP A 44 5.81 -12.81 -3.07
CA ASP A 44 5.93 -14.27 -2.90
C ASP A 44 4.55 -14.94 -2.80
N ALA A 45 3.59 -14.27 -2.15
CA ALA A 45 2.18 -14.69 -2.07
C ALA A 45 1.39 -14.51 -3.38
N LYS A 46 1.99 -13.92 -4.41
CA LYS A 46 1.37 -13.62 -5.72
C LYS A 46 0.15 -12.70 -5.65
N ALA A 47 0.13 -11.77 -4.68
CA ALA A 47 -0.86 -10.70 -4.67
C ALA A 47 -0.71 -9.84 -5.94
N SER A 48 -1.79 -9.29 -6.50
CA SER A 48 -1.71 -8.45 -7.70
C SER A 48 -1.09 -7.07 -7.42
N ALA A 49 -1.22 -6.62 -6.17
CA ALA A 49 -0.68 -5.35 -5.68
C ALA A 49 -0.49 -5.37 -4.16
N ILE A 50 0.31 -4.42 -3.67
CA ILE A 50 0.40 -4.07 -2.26
C ILE A 50 0.04 -2.59 -2.09
N LYS A 51 -0.78 -2.28 -1.07
CA LYS A 51 -1.27 -0.92 -0.79
C LYS A 51 -0.75 -0.39 0.55
N PHE A 52 -0.27 0.85 0.55
CA PHE A 52 0.11 1.60 1.75
C PHE A 52 -0.82 2.81 1.95
N GLN A 53 -0.83 3.38 3.16
CA GLN A 53 -1.61 4.58 3.45
C GLN A 53 -0.70 5.80 3.52
N ALA A 54 -0.94 6.77 2.64
CA ALA A 54 -0.35 8.11 2.73
C ALA A 54 -1.38 9.07 3.34
N TYR A 55 -1.04 9.65 4.48
CA TYR A 55 -1.93 10.56 5.23
C TYR A 55 -1.10 11.48 6.11
N ASN A 56 -1.70 12.58 6.55
CA ASN A 56 -1.23 13.33 7.71
C ASN A 56 -2.13 12.97 8.90
N SER A 57 -1.54 12.61 10.04
CA SER A 57 -2.30 12.10 11.19
C SER A 57 -3.25 13.16 11.76
N GLU A 58 -2.79 14.41 11.88
CA GLU A 58 -3.60 15.52 12.40
C GLU A 58 -4.75 15.88 11.46
N GLU A 59 -4.50 15.92 10.15
CA GLU A 59 -5.55 16.15 9.14
C GLU A 59 -6.60 15.04 9.18
N ARG A 60 -6.17 13.78 9.33
CA ARG A 60 -7.07 12.61 9.26
C ARG A 60 -7.96 12.45 10.49
N PHE A 61 -7.43 12.78 11.67
CA PHE A 61 -8.11 12.50 12.95
C PHE A 61 -8.50 13.76 13.75
N GLY A 62 -8.13 14.94 13.28
CA GLY A 62 -8.51 16.22 13.88
C GLY A 62 -8.12 16.30 15.35
N GLU A 63 -9.10 16.61 16.20
CA GLU A 63 -8.92 16.78 17.64
C GLU A 63 -8.81 15.46 18.44
N ASN A 64 -8.98 14.30 17.79
CA ASN A 64 -8.85 13.00 18.46
C ASN A 64 -7.39 12.67 18.74
N LYS A 65 -6.89 13.16 19.87
CA LYS A 65 -5.49 13.00 20.31
C LYS A 65 -5.06 11.54 20.47
N GLU A 66 -5.98 10.66 20.90
CA GLU A 66 -5.69 9.24 21.06
C GLU A 66 -5.43 8.58 19.70
N ALA A 67 -6.32 8.82 18.73
CA ALA A 67 -6.16 8.31 17.38
C ALA A 67 -4.91 8.87 16.70
N VAL A 68 -4.67 10.19 16.81
CA VAL A 68 -3.44 10.82 16.29
C VAL A 68 -2.22 10.14 16.90
N SER A 69 -2.15 10.00 18.22
CA SER A 69 -1.00 9.38 18.89
C SER A 69 -0.79 7.92 18.48
N LEU A 70 -1.86 7.18 18.23
CA LEU A 70 -1.80 5.78 17.80
C LEU A 70 -1.21 5.64 16.39
N VAL A 71 -1.62 6.48 15.44
CA VAL A 71 -1.23 6.33 14.03
C VAL A 71 0.03 7.10 13.66
N LYS A 72 0.38 8.16 14.41
CA LYS A 72 1.51 9.04 14.09
C LYS A 72 2.82 8.30 13.83
N PRO A 73 3.18 7.24 14.58
CA PRO A 73 4.40 6.48 14.31
C PRO A 73 4.41 5.83 12.92
N ALA A 74 3.25 5.40 12.42
CA ALA A 74 3.09 4.78 11.11
C ALA A 74 3.03 5.78 9.94
N GLU A 75 3.07 7.10 10.20
CA GLU A 75 3.04 8.11 9.15
C GLU A 75 4.36 8.16 8.37
N PHE A 76 4.36 7.75 7.10
CA PHE A 76 5.52 7.88 6.23
C PHE A 76 5.57 9.23 5.51
N ARG A 77 6.69 9.95 5.70
CA ARG A 77 7.01 11.16 4.91
C ARG A 77 7.42 10.80 3.48
N LYS A 78 7.36 11.78 2.58
CA LYS A 78 7.63 11.66 1.13
C LYS A 78 8.88 10.84 0.76
N LYS A 79 9.99 10.99 1.50
CA LYS A 79 11.23 10.22 1.26
C LYS A 79 11.02 8.71 1.42
N ARG A 80 10.32 8.28 2.49
CA ARG A 80 10.05 6.86 2.74
C ARG A 80 9.04 6.30 1.75
N ILE A 81 7.98 7.06 1.44
CA ILE A 81 7.01 6.69 0.39
C ILE A 81 7.74 6.43 -0.95
N PHE A 82 8.71 7.28 -1.31
CA PHE A 82 9.47 7.11 -2.55
C PHE A 82 10.33 5.84 -2.55
N ILE A 83 10.94 5.48 -1.42
CA ILE A 83 11.72 4.24 -1.27
C ILE A 83 10.82 3.02 -1.46
N ILE A 84 9.69 2.98 -0.76
CA ILE A 84 8.71 1.88 -0.81
C ILE A 84 8.15 1.73 -2.22
N LYS A 85 7.74 2.84 -2.86
CA LYS A 85 7.29 2.83 -4.26
C LYS A 85 8.34 2.26 -5.21
N ARG A 86 9.61 2.67 -5.06
CA ARG A 86 10.71 2.20 -5.91
C ARG A 86 10.99 0.70 -5.75
N LYS A 87 10.81 0.14 -4.55
CA LYS A 87 10.91 -1.31 -4.32
C LYS A 87 9.74 -2.03 -4.99
N GLY A 88 8.49 -1.61 -4.73
CA GLY A 88 7.30 -2.23 -5.32
C GLY A 88 7.29 -2.23 -6.86
N SER A 89 7.77 -1.17 -7.51
CA SER A 89 7.84 -1.10 -8.97
C SER A 89 8.87 -2.06 -9.61
N LYS A 90 9.91 -2.48 -8.88
CA LYS A 90 10.92 -3.41 -9.42
C LYS A 90 10.40 -4.85 -9.50
N GLU A 91 9.47 -5.21 -8.63
CA GLU A 91 8.94 -6.57 -8.51
C GLU A 91 7.76 -6.83 -9.47
N LYS A 92 7.46 -5.92 -10.41
CA LYS A 92 6.32 -5.98 -11.37
C LYS A 92 4.92 -5.83 -10.75
N TYR A 93 4.81 -5.35 -9.51
CA TYR A 93 3.51 -5.10 -8.88
C TYR A 93 3.05 -3.66 -9.07
N SER A 94 1.73 -3.49 -9.10
CA SER A 94 1.14 -2.17 -8.95
C SER A 94 1.26 -1.75 -7.49
N PHE A 95 1.83 -0.57 -7.24
CA PHE A 95 1.95 0.05 -5.92
C PHE A 95 0.99 1.23 -5.83
N PHE A 96 0.20 1.30 -4.76
CA PHE A 96 -0.65 2.45 -4.47
C PHE A 96 -0.75 2.76 -2.98
#